data_AF-A0A0Z8DR18-F1
#
_entry.id   AF-A0A0Z8DR18-F1
#
_cell.length_a   1.000
_cell.length_b   1.000
_cell.length_c   1.000
_cell.angle_alpha   90.00
_cell.angle_beta   90.00
_cell.angle_gamma   90.00
#
_symmetry.space_group_name_H-M   'P 1'
#
loop_
_entity.id
_entity.type
_entity.pdbx_description
1 polymer ?
#
loop_
_entity_poly.entity_id
_entity_poly.type
_entity_poly.pdbx_seq_one_letter_code
_entity_poly.pdbx_strand_id
1 'polypeptide(L)' 'MTQEQQLIQALRLTIDELASKLAEESTTKNLLAVQLTEAQQTIAGLQSEIADLTQQLDEATKPEEIIDQKEGE' A
#
# COMPACT_ATOMS: atom_id res chain seq x y z
N MET A 1 -16.02 52.50 -0.75
CA MET A 1 -14.93 51.60 -1.16
C MET A 1 -14.62 51.86 -2.62
N THR A 2 -13.35 51.90 -2.99
CA THR A 2 -12.93 52.02 -4.40
C THR A 2 -12.96 50.66 -5.08
N GLN A 3 -13.03 50.65 -6.42
CA GLN A 3 -12.98 49.41 -7.22
C GLN A 3 -11.68 48.63 -6.97
N GLU A 4 -10.57 49.34 -6.75
CA GLU A 4 -9.29 48.74 -6.39
C GLU A 4 -9.33 48.03 -5.02
N GLN A 5 -9.98 48.62 -4.02
CA GLN A 5 -10.18 47.98 -2.72
C GLN A 5 -11.02 46.69 -2.82
N GLN A 6 -12.05 46.69 -3.68
CA GLN A 6 -12.86 45.49 -3.93
C GLN A 6 -12.04 44.39 -4.61
N LEU A 7 -11.20 44.76 -5.59
CA LEU A 7 -10.32 43.80 -6.26
C LEU A 7 -9.30 43.19 -5.28
N ILE A 8 -8.68 44.01 -4.43
CA ILE A 8 -7.74 43.55 -3.40
C ILE A 8 -8.43 42.58 -2.43
N GLN A 9 -9.67 42.89 -2.01
CA GLN A 9 -10.43 42.00 -1.13
C GLN A 9 -10.76 40.66 -1.81
N ALA A 10 -11.21 40.69 -3.06
CA ALA A 10 -11.50 39.47 -3.82
C ALA A 10 -10.26 38.59 -3.99
N LEU A 11 -9.11 39.20 -4.35
CA LEU A 11 -7.85 38.47 -4.49
C LEU A 11 -7.39 37.84 -3.18
N ARG A 12 -7.54 38.53 -2.04
CA ARG A 12 -7.23 37.96 -0.72
C ARG A 12 -8.09 36.74 -0.41
N LEU A 13 -9.40 36.84 -0.62
CA LEU A 13 -10.32 35.72 -0.42
C LEU A 13 -9.94 34.51 -1.29
N THR A 14 -9.59 34.75 -2.55
CA THR A 14 -9.13 33.68 -3.45
C THR A 14 -7.82 33.06 -2.98
N ILE A 15 -6.87 33.87 -2.50
CA ILE A 15 -5.60 33.37 -1.95
C ILE A 15 -5.86 32.48 -0.73
N ASP A 16 -6.72 32.93 0.19
CA ASP A 16 -7.06 32.17 1.40
C ASP A 16 -7.77 30.84 1.05
N GLU A 17 -8.68 30.86 0.08
CA GLU A 17 -9.37 29.66 -0.40
C GLU A 17 -8.40 28.67 -1.06
N LEU A 18 -7.49 29.16 -1.91
CA LEU A 18 -6.47 28.32 -2.55
C LEU A 18 -5.50 27.73 -1.52
N ALA A 19 -5.11 28.50 -0.49
CA ALA A 19 -4.26 28.01 0.59
C ALA A 19 -4.95 26.91 1.40
N SER A 20 -6.26 27.06 1.70
CA SER A 20 -7.05 26.02 2.37
C SER A 20 -7.11 24.74 1.55
N LYS A 21 -7.44 24.84 0.25
CA LYS A 21 -7.50 23.69 -0.65
C LYS A 21 -6.15 22.99 -0.76
N LEU A 22 -5.05 23.75 -0.84
CA LEU A 22 -3.71 23.17 -0.88
C LEU A 22 -3.37 22.40 0.40
N ALA A 23 -3.77 22.92 1.57
CA ALA A 23 -3.56 22.24 2.85
C ALA A 23 -4.39 20.95 2.95
N GLU A 24 -5.64 20.97 2.50
CA GLU A 24 -6.52 19.79 2.44
C GLU A 24 -5.96 18.71 1.50
N GLU A 25 -5.55 19.10 0.29
CA GLU A 25 -4.92 18.19 -0.69
C GLU A 25 -3.60 17.62 -0.16
N SER A 26 -2.77 18.44 0.48
CA SER A 26 -1.52 17.96 1.09
C SER A 26 -1.79 16.96 2.22
N THR A 27 -2.82 17.19 3.03
CA THR A 27 -3.22 16.28 4.11
C THR A 27 -3.73 14.97 3.55
N THR A 28 -4.60 15.03 2.54
CA THR A 28 -5.14 13.86 1.85
C THR A 28 -4.04 13.03 1.21
N LYS A 29 -3.09 13.68 0.52
CA LYS A 29 -1.93 13.02 -0.07
C LYS A 29 -1.09 12.28 0.97
N ASN A 30 -0.83 12.91 2.12
CA ASN A 30 -0.05 12.30 3.18
C ASN A 30 -0.77 11.07 3.77
N LEU A 31 -2.09 11.16 3.98
CA LEU A 31 -2.89 10.03 4.44
C LEU A 31 -2.85 8.86 3.44
N LEU A 32 -3.00 9.13 2.15
CA LEU A 32 -2.91 8.11 1.10
C LEU A 32 -1.52 7.45 1.05
N ALA A 33 -0.45 8.21 1.27
CA ALA A 33 0.91 7.66 1.31
C ALA A 33 1.11 6.69 2.51
N VAL A 34 0.54 7.01 3.67
CA VAL A 34 0.53 6.12 4.84
C VAL A 34 -0.25 4.84 4.52
N GLN A 35 -1.48 4.97 4.01
CA GLN A 35 -2.34 3.84 3.66
C GLN A 35 -1.69 2.94 2.61
N LEU A 36 -1.00 3.51 1.61
CA LEU A 36 -0.26 2.75 0.61
C LEU A 36 0.88 1.94 1.25
N THR A 37 1.60 2.53 2.20
CA THR A 37 2.69 1.86 2.92
C THR A 37 2.15 0.67 3.73
N GLU A 38 1.04 0.86 4.45
CA GLU A 38 0.38 -0.19 5.23
C GLU A 38 -0.12 -1.33 4.33
N ALA A 39 -0.72 -1.00 3.18
CA ALA A 39 -1.17 -1.99 2.21
C ALA A 39 0.01 -2.80 1.65
N GLN A 40 1.14 -2.15 1.34
CA GLN A 40 2.35 -2.83 0.87
C GLN A 40 2.93 -3.78 1.92
N GLN A 41 2.96 -3.37 3.20
CA GLN A 41 3.38 -4.24 4.30
C GLN A 41 2.46 -5.46 4.45
N THR A 42 1.14 -5.24 4.34
CA THR A 42 0.15 -6.33 4.39
C THR A 42 0.37 -7.33 3.25
N ILE A 43 0.58 -6.85 2.02
CA ILE A 43 0.88 -7.69 0.86
C ILE A 43 2.16 -8.50 1.08
N ALA A 44 3.22 -7.88 1.58
CA ALA A 44 4.48 -8.58 1.86
C ALA A 44 4.30 -9.69 2.92
N GLY A 45 3.52 -9.41 3.98
CA GLY A 45 3.19 -10.41 4.99
C GLY A 45 2.43 -11.60 4.41
N LEU A 46 1.38 -11.34 3.62
CA LEU A 46 0.60 -12.39 2.95
C LEU A 46 1.44 -13.21 1.97
N GLN A 47 2.38 -12.59 1.25
CA GLN A 47 3.30 -13.30 0.36
C GLN A 47 4.23 -14.24 1.12
N SER A 48 4.72 -13.83 2.29
CA SER A 48 5.52 -14.70 3.16
C SER A 48 4.71 -15.88 3.66
N GLU A 49 3.48 -15.65 4.12
CA GLU A 49 2.60 -16.71 4.62
C GLU A 49 2.25 -17.74 3.52
N ILE A 50 1.99 -17.27 2.30
CA ILE A 50 1.78 -18.14 1.14
C ILE A 50 3.01 -19.02 0.88
N ALA A 51 4.21 -18.44 0.95
CA ALA A 51 5.45 -19.20 0.72
C ALA A 51 5.64 -20.28 1.80
N ASP A 52 5.44 -19.93 3.07
CA ASP A 52 5.55 -20.86 4.19
C ASP A 52 4.53 -21.99 4.10
N LEU A 53 3.28 -21.68 3.76
CA LEU A 53 2.23 -22.68 3.60
C LEU A 53 2.47 -23.58 2.38
N THR A 54 3.01 -23.02 1.30
CA THR A 54 3.38 -23.80 0.10
C THR A 54 4.49 -24.79 0.44
N GLN A 55 5.52 -24.34 1.16
CA GLN A 55 6.60 -25.22 1.61
C GLN A 55 6.07 -26.34 2.53
N GLN A 56 5.23 -26.00 3.51
CA GLN A 56 4.61 -26.99 4.40
C GLN A 56 3.79 -28.02 3.62
N LEU A 57 3.06 -27.59 2.59
CA LEU A 57 2.28 -28.47 1.74
C LEU A 57 3.20 -29.40 0.92
N ASP A 58 4.28 -28.88 0.34
CA ASP A 58 5.25 -29.66 -0.41
C ASP A 58 5.94 -30.72 0.48
N GLU A 59 6.28 -30.35 1.72
CA GLU A 59 6.85 -31.27 2.70
C GLU A 59 5.85 -32.36 3.11
N ALA A 60 4.59 -31.98 3.37
CA ALA A 60 3.54 -32.92 3.79
C ALA A 60 3.07 -33.86 2.66
N THR A 61 3.23 -33.47 1.40
CA THR A 61 2.78 -34.24 0.23
C THR A 61 3.91 -34.91 -0.52
N LYS A 62 5.14 -34.82 -0.01
CA LYS A 62 6.31 -35.43 -0.62
C LYS A 62 6.11 -36.96 -0.73
N PRO A 63 6.21 -37.55 -1.93
CA PRO A 63 6.06 -39.00 -2.10
C PRO A 63 7.14 -39.73 -1.30
N GLU A 64 6.77 -40.83 -0.61
CA GLU A 64 7.74 -41.73 0.00
C GLU A 64 8.63 -42.33 -1.10
N GLU A 65 9.95 -42.18 -0.98
CA GLU A 65 10.90 -42.88 -1.86
C GLU A 65 10.80 -44.38 -1.57
N ILE A 66 10.06 -45.11 -2.41
CA ILE A 66 10.09 -46.58 -2.41
C ILE A 66 11.46 -46.98 -2.97
N ILE A 67 12.40 -47.29 -2.09
CA ILE A 67 13.66 -47.94 -2.45
C ILE A 67 13.31 -49.36 -2.89
N ASP A 68 13.16 -49.56 -4.20
CA ASP A 68 12.94 -50.88 -4.80
C ASP A 68 14.22 -51.71 -4.63
N GLN A 69 14.31 -52.44 -3.51
CA GLN A 69 15.33 -53.46 -3.27
C GLN A 69 15.08 -54.63 -4.23
N LYS A 70 15.55 -54.49 -5.47
CA LYS A 70 15.73 -55.62 -6.39
C LYS A 70 17.21 -55.85 -6.65
N GLU A 71 17.89 -56.38 -5.65
CA GLU A 71 19.07 -57.21 -5.84
C GLU A 71 18.90 -58.46 -4.97
N GLY A 72 18.39 -59.53 -5.57
CA GLY A 72 18.20 -60.81 -4.89
C GLY A 72 17.44 -61.80 -5.75
N GLU A 73 18.21 -62.73 -6.34
CA GLU A 73 17.84 -63.99 -7.01
C GLU A 73 17.57 -63.96 -8.52
#